data_AF-A0A817WUF3-F1
#
_entry.id   AF-A0A817WUF3-F1
#
_cell.length_a   1.000
_cell.length_b   1.000
_cell.length_c   1.000
_cell.angle_alpha   90.00
_cell.angle_beta   90.00
_cell.angle_gamma   90.00
#
_symmetry.space_group_name_H-M   'P 1'
#
loop_
_entity.id
_entity.type
_entity.pdbx_description
1 polymer ?
#
loop_
_entity_poly.entity_id
_entity_poly.type
_entity_poly.pdbx_seq_one_letter_code
_entity_poly.pdbx_strand_id
1 'polypeptide(L)'
;MTLPLYTTLAVSCKISEENSGPTIVHSTGVSSYNIHPELIRVLQESCSNEKLCNHELGVQCIDPPAHIIGTFQNVGFFPTMSSTAGDRKIWLLTKTS
;
A
#
# COMPACT_ATOMS: atom_id res chain seq x y z
N MET A 1 -22.25 -16.76 -0.41
CA MET A 1 -21.41 -16.21 0.67
C MET A 1 -20.47 -15.19 0.03
N THR A 2 -20.83 -13.91 0.06
CA THR A 2 -20.08 -12.82 -0.57
C THR A 2 -19.12 -12.22 0.46
N LEU A 3 -17.81 -12.48 0.27
CA LEU A 3 -16.75 -11.90 1.10
C LEU A 3 -16.82 -10.36 1.04
N PRO A 4 -16.67 -9.65 2.17
CA PRO A 4 -16.71 -8.19 2.16
C PRO A 4 -15.48 -7.64 1.41
N LEU A 5 -15.78 -7.01 0.26
CA LEU A 5 -15.08 -5.88 -0.37
C LEU A 5 -13.67 -5.58 0.17
N TYR A 6 -12.66 -6.18 -0.46
CA TYR A 6 -11.27 -5.70 -0.45
C TYR A 6 -11.19 -4.37 -1.24
N THR A 7 -11.70 -3.27 -0.69
CA THR A 7 -11.92 -2.06 -1.50
C THR A 7 -10.78 -1.09 -1.51
N THR A 8 -9.98 -0.92 -0.45
CA THR A 8 -9.06 0.23 -0.38
C THR A 8 -7.72 -0.08 0.30
N LEU A 9 -6.64 0.34 -0.34
CA LEU A 9 -5.26 0.34 0.18
C LEU A 9 -4.82 1.76 0.49
N ALA A 10 -4.14 1.96 1.60
CA ALA A 10 -3.46 3.19 1.93
C ALA A 10 -1.95 3.02 1.72
N VAL A 11 -1.39 3.75 0.78
CA VAL A 11 0.05 3.88 0.56
C VAL A 11 0.48 5.18 1.24
N SER A 12 1.53 5.17 2.02
CA SER A 12 2.01 6.37 2.72
C SER A 12 3.53 6.45 2.78
N CYS A 13 4.07 7.66 2.74
CA CYS A 13 5.49 7.91 2.94
C CYS A 13 5.66 9.23 3.69
N LYS A 14 6.86 9.53 4.21
CA LYS A 14 7.17 10.90 4.60
C LYS A 14 7.28 11.78 3.37
N ILE A 15 6.92 13.06 3.48
CA ILE A 15 7.02 14.02 2.37
C ILE A 15 8.49 14.15 1.92
N SER A 16 9.44 14.12 2.85
CA SER A 16 10.88 14.14 2.55
C SER A 16 11.37 12.89 1.79
N GLU A 17 10.58 11.82 1.80
CA GLU A 17 10.91 10.49 1.28
C GLU A 17 10.06 10.14 0.04
N GLU A 18 9.30 11.09 -0.51
CA GLU A 18 8.37 10.85 -1.64
C GLU A 18 9.06 10.31 -2.90
N ASN A 19 10.34 10.64 -3.12
CA ASN A 19 11.10 10.18 -4.29
C ASN A 19 12.10 9.07 -3.99
N SER A 20 12.35 8.77 -2.71
CA SER A 20 13.38 7.81 -2.29
C SER A 20 12.82 6.60 -1.55
N GLY A 21 11.58 6.67 -1.07
CA GLY A 21 11.08 5.75 -0.05
C GLY A 21 11.74 5.99 1.32
N PRO A 22 11.37 5.21 2.35
CA PRO A 22 10.49 4.04 2.28
C PRO A 22 8.99 4.38 2.22
N THR A 23 8.24 3.49 1.59
CA THR A 23 6.79 3.53 1.44
C THR A 23 6.13 2.49 2.34
N ILE A 24 5.07 2.85 3.03
CA ILE A 24 4.29 1.94 3.89
C ILE A 24 2.90 1.74 3.28
N VAL A 25 2.49 0.50 3.14
CA VAL A 25 1.20 0.09 2.59
C VAL A 25 0.35 -0.51 3.70
N HIS A 26 -0.94 -0.19 3.73
CA HIS A 26 -1.91 -0.71 4.68
C HIS A 26 -3.24 -1.01 3.96
N SER A 27 -4.03 -1.96 4.47
CA SER A 27 -5.38 -2.22 3.96
C SER A 27 -6.40 -1.57 4.88
N THR A 28 -7.25 -0.69 4.32
CA THR A 28 -8.34 -0.03 5.06
C THR A 28 -9.64 -0.73 4.73
N GLY A 29 -10.11 -1.60 5.63
CA GLY A 29 -11.35 -2.39 5.41
C GLY A 29 -11.45 -3.66 6.23
N VAL A 30 -10.35 -4.10 6.84
CA VAL A 30 -10.33 -5.23 7.79
C VAL A 30 -10.15 -4.69 9.20
N SER A 31 -10.89 -5.24 10.16
CA SER A 31 -10.85 -4.88 11.59
C SER A 31 -9.51 -5.16 12.29
N SER A 32 -8.40 -5.29 11.54
CA SER A 32 -7.11 -5.77 12.03
C SER A 32 -5.89 -5.23 11.28
N TYR A 33 -5.99 -4.14 10.50
CA TYR A 33 -4.85 -3.55 9.74
C TYR A 33 -4.10 -4.53 8.80
N ASN A 34 -4.65 -5.73 8.60
CA ASN A 34 -4.01 -6.81 7.86
C ASN A 34 -4.15 -6.58 6.36
N ILE A 35 -3.01 -6.54 5.66
CA ILE A 35 -2.98 -6.56 4.21
C ILE A 35 -3.33 -7.98 3.74
N HIS A 36 -4.14 -8.07 2.68
CA HIS A 36 -4.48 -9.36 2.10
C HIS A 36 -3.20 -10.08 1.61
N PRO A 37 -3.00 -11.39 1.89
CA PRO A 37 -1.77 -12.11 1.56
C PRO A 37 -1.36 -12.02 0.07
N GLU A 38 -2.34 -11.94 -0.82
CA GLU A 38 -2.08 -11.77 -2.26
C GLU A 38 -1.40 -10.43 -2.58
N LEU A 39 -1.78 -9.35 -1.89
CA LEU A 39 -1.15 -8.04 -2.04
C LEU A 39 0.23 -7.99 -1.39
N ILE A 40 0.42 -8.76 -0.31
CA ILE A 40 1.75 -8.98 0.27
C ILE A 40 2.66 -9.63 -0.77
N ARG A 41 2.16 -10.64 -1.51
CA ARG A 41 2.92 -11.31 -2.57
C ARG A 41 3.29 -10.36 -3.72
N VAL A 42 2.34 -9.54 -4.17
CA VAL A 42 2.60 -8.50 -5.20
C VAL A 42 3.67 -7.51 -4.74
N LEU A 43 3.63 -7.09 -3.48
CA LEU A 43 4.68 -6.25 -2.89
C LEU A 43 6.01 -6.99 -2.77
N GLN A 44 6.01 -8.29 -2.47
CA GLN A 44 7.21 -9.12 -2.38
C GLN A 44 7.91 -9.25 -3.73
N GLU A 45 7.15 -9.38 -4.80
CA GLU A 45 7.66 -9.46 -6.17
C GLU A 45 8.16 -8.11 -6.69
N SER A 46 7.59 -7.01 -6.19
CA SER A 46 7.88 -5.66 -6.67
C SER A 46 8.87 -4.88 -5.82
N CYS A 47 8.97 -5.18 -4.53
CA CYS A 47 9.83 -4.47 -3.59
C CYS A 47 11.24 -5.02 -3.60
N SER A 48 12.22 -4.12 -3.63
CA SER A 48 13.64 -4.44 -3.59
C SER A 48 14.13 -4.91 -2.20
N ASN A 49 13.22 -5.18 -1.25
CA ASN A 49 13.55 -5.49 0.15
C ASN A 49 13.43 -7.00 0.42
N GLU A 50 14.47 -7.63 0.96
CA GLU A 50 14.50 -9.07 1.27
C GLU A 50 13.52 -9.48 2.38
N LYS A 51 13.05 -8.52 3.21
CA LYS A 51 12.07 -8.76 4.26
C LYS A 51 11.00 -7.67 4.26
N LEU A 52 9.80 -8.01 3.77
CA LEU A 52 8.59 -7.24 4.06
C LEU A 52 8.31 -7.37 5.57
N CYS A 53 8.57 -6.32 6.35
CA CYS A 53 8.42 -6.38 7.81
C CYS A 53 6.96 -6.60 8.25
N ASN A 54 6.73 -7.81 8.79
CA ASN A 54 5.76 -8.37 9.74
C ASN A 54 4.54 -7.52 10.25
N HIS A 55 3.38 -7.84 9.67
CA HIS A 55 2.08 -8.28 10.23
C HIS A 55 1.30 -7.60 11.36
N GLU A 56 1.81 -6.64 12.14
CA GLU A 56 0.92 -5.97 13.14
C GLU A 56 0.46 -4.58 12.71
N LEU A 57 1.12 -3.96 11.72
CA LEU A 57 0.94 -2.54 11.42
C LEU A 57 0.88 -2.19 9.93
N GLY A 58 1.28 -3.06 8.99
CA GLY A 58 1.33 -2.74 7.55
C GLY A 58 2.51 -3.43 6.84
N VAL A 59 2.81 -3.05 5.60
CA VAL A 59 3.96 -3.54 4.82
C VAL A 59 4.82 -2.37 4.38
N GLN A 60 6.09 -2.36 4.79
CA GLN A 60 7.06 -1.35 4.38
C GLN A 60 7.91 -1.84 3.21
N CYS A 61 7.97 -1.02 2.18
CA CYS A 61 8.82 -1.15 1.01
C CYS A 61 9.88 -0.05 1.00
N ILE A 62 11.11 -0.36 0.57
CA ILE A 62 12.17 0.67 0.45
C ILE A 62 12.00 1.53 -0.81
N ASP A 63 11.25 1.05 -1.79
CA ASP A 63 11.03 1.74 -3.05
C ASP A 63 10.08 2.95 -2.89
N PRO A 64 10.18 3.95 -3.78
CA PRO A 64 9.33 5.13 -3.73
C PRO A 64 7.85 4.82 -4.00
N PRO A 65 6.92 5.66 -3.48
CA PRO A 65 5.48 5.45 -3.61
C PRO A 65 5.02 5.36 -5.06
N ALA A 66 5.67 6.05 -6.00
CA ALA A 66 5.34 5.99 -7.42
C ALA A 66 5.50 4.57 -8.00
N HIS A 67 6.55 3.85 -7.60
CA HIS A 67 6.77 2.44 -8.00
C HIS A 67 5.67 1.55 -7.44
N ILE A 68 5.36 1.70 -6.15
CA ILE A 68 4.35 0.90 -5.45
C ILE A 68 2.94 1.12 -5.99
N ILE A 69 2.58 2.38 -6.24
CA ILE A 69 1.29 2.72 -6.84
C ILE A 69 1.20 2.11 -8.24
N GLY A 70 2.26 2.19 -9.06
CA GLY A 70 2.30 1.57 -10.38
C GLY A 70 2.10 0.06 -10.33
N THR A 71 2.75 -0.62 -9.39
CA THR A 71 2.56 -2.06 -9.17
C THR A 71 1.11 -2.39 -8.82
N PHE A 72 0.48 -1.61 -7.95
CA PHE A 72 -0.91 -1.82 -7.57
C PHE A 72 -1.90 -1.54 -8.70
N GLN A 73 -1.60 -0.59 -9.58
CA GLN A 73 -2.39 -0.35 -10.78
C GLN A 73 -2.42 -1.57 -11.71
N ASN A 74 -1.31 -2.29 -11.83
CA ASN A 74 -1.25 -3.52 -12.63
C ASN A 74 -2.16 -4.65 -12.11
N VAL A 75 -2.52 -4.61 -10.83
CA VAL A 75 -3.44 -5.58 -10.19
C VAL A 75 -4.83 -4.98 -9.92
N GLY A 76 -5.15 -3.85 -10.57
CA GLY A 76 -6.48 -3.25 -10.60
C GLY A 76 -6.81 -2.27 -9.47
N PHE A 77 -5.81 -1.78 -8.74
CA PHE A 77 -5.97 -0.76 -7.70
C PHE A 77 -5.56 0.61 -8.23
N PHE A 78 -6.50 1.55 -8.24
CA PHE A 78 -6.26 2.90 -8.78
C PHE A 78 -6.31 3.95 -7.67
N PRO A 79 -5.41 4.95 -7.68
CA PRO A 79 -5.45 6.04 -6.72
C PRO A 79 -6.75 6.82 -6.86
N THR A 80 -7.55 6.86 -5.79
CA THR A 80 -8.83 7.58 -5.73
C THR A 80 -8.74 8.87 -4.94
N MET A 81 -7.83 8.94 -3.97
CA MET A 81 -7.61 10.15 -3.16
C MET A 81 -6.15 10.21 -2.70
N SER A 82 -5.65 11.43 -2.52
CA SER A 82 -4.42 11.69 -1.78
C SER A 82 -4.66 12.72 -0.70
N SER A 83 -4.08 12.51 0.48
CA SER A 83 -4.13 13.45 1.60
C SER A 83 -2.77 13.58 2.24
N THR A 84 -2.57 14.66 2.96
CA THR A 84 -1.35 14.92 3.73
C THR A 84 -1.72 15.02 5.20
N ALA A 85 -1.06 14.21 6.04
CA ALA A 85 -1.28 14.19 7.47
C ALA A 85 0.06 14.45 8.18
N GLY A 86 0.25 15.69 8.64
CA GLY A 86 1.53 16.11 9.24
C GLY A 86 2.67 16.08 8.21
N ASP A 87 3.73 15.33 8.51
CA ASP A 87 4.89 15.13 7.64
C ASP A 87 4.72 13.94 6.67
N ARG A 88 3.52 13.36 6.60
CA ARG A 88 3.24 12.17 5.78
C ARG A 88 2.28 12.48 4.64
N LYS A 89 2.57 11.93 3.47
CA LYS A 89 1.67 11.89 2.32
C LYS A 89 1.06 10.51 2.22
N ILE A 90 -0.24 10.47 1.98
CA ILE A 90 -1.07 9.27 1.97
C ILE A 90 -1.85 9.23 0.66
N TRP A 91 -1.83 8.10 -0.02
CA TRP A 91 -2.62 7.80 -1.20
C TRP A 91 -3.55 6.64 -0.89
N LEU A 92 -4.83 6.83 -1.15
CA LEU A 92 -5.84 5.78 -1.10
C LEU A 92 -6.00 5.23 -2.51
N LEU A 93 -5.82 3.92 -2.65
CA LEU A 93 -6.02 3.19 -3.89
C LEU A 93 -7.23 2.27 -3.72
N THR A 94 -8.16 2.31 -4.67
CA THR A 94 -9.37 1.50 -4.62
C THR A 94 -9.36 0.47 -5.74
N LYS A 95 -9.79 -0.77 -5.44
CA LYS A 95 -9.93 -1.81 -6.47
C LYS A 95 -11.17 -1.54 -7.32
N THR A 96 -10.98 -1.29 -8.60
CA THR A 96 -12.08 -1.21 -9.57
C THR A 96 -12.33 -2.62 -10.13
N SER A 97 -13.58 -3.07 -10.07
CA SER A 97 -14.01 -4.40 -10.55
C SER A 97 -13.92 -4.54 -12.07
#